data_AF-A0A940B0M1-F1
#
_entry.id   AF-A0A940B0M1-F1
#
_cell.length_a   1.000
_cell.length_b   1.000
_cell.length_c   1.000
_cell.angle_alpha   90.00
_cell.angle_beta   90.00
_cell.angle_gamma   90.00
#
_symmetry.space_group_name_H-M   'P 1'
#
loop_
_entity.id
_entity.type
_entity.pdbx_description
1 polymer ?
#
loop_
_entity_poly.entity_id
_entity_poly.type
_entity_poly.pdbx_seq_one_letter_code
_entity_poly.pdbx_strand_id
1 'polypeptide(L)'
;MEKMTVCAIALAFVASFAAAGELVILQPTGEDAVWLMSKRKMDYLSLPLAERVKKFADAGERGILAAEPNAPTPVLVSWRWTAGEGETHPSFTVALRRLAVDGAAVPVDFACARETYAFFDNLEIGTTYEVEVTAIAGGRRLATATRKFTTDATAPRLINVPGIPNVRDLGGRIGIDGKRMRQGLIYRTAGLNDNPEDIDFLTWAQCRAEFDAGTLTNHPCWQAGHMAKIYRGEHDANDWHRVPIASDRGRERLTDAARKIMLDKLCIRTDLDLRGTGEVAGMKVSPLGDRVKWVNVAMTAYSGLEKPRGKELVKKCFDVFLDTDNYPIAFHCIGGQDRTGTLAFLIEALMGVDDDELNKDWECSGFTNAGNWFRHETLFNQIYDVINKYPGANTREKVEAYLKDCGITDDDIAKLRGLLLE
;
A
#
# COMPACT_ATOMS: atom_id res chain seq x y z
N MET A 1 39.78 79.07 37.58
CA MET A 1 38.59 78.70 38.38
C MET A 1 37.40 79.19 37.58
N GLU A 2 36.48 78.40 37.04
CA GLU A 2 36.13 77.00 37.23
C GLU A 2 35.67 76.41 35.88
N LYS A 3 35.95 75.12 35.69
CA LYS A 3 35.44 74.32 34.57
C LYS A 3 33.97 74.01 34.88
N MET A 4 33.04 74.48 34.06
CA MET A 4 31.67 73.96 34.06
C MET A 4 31.63 72.67 33.24
N THR A 5 31.60 71.55 33.95
CA THR A 5 31.40 70.21 33.42
C THR A 5 29.97 70.07 32.93
N VAL A 6 29.77 69.85 31.64
CA VAL A 6 28.48 69.46 31.06
C VAL A 6 28.29 67.97 31.32
N CYS A 7 27.39 67.62 32.25
CA CYS A 7 26.90 66.25 32.40
C CYS A 7 25.96 65.92 31.24
N ALA A 8 26.47 65.23 30.22
CA ALA A 8 25.64 64.54 29.25
C ALA A 8 25.09 63.26 29.90
N ILE A 9 23.81 63.28 30.29
CA ILE A 9 23.09 62.06 30.64
C ILE A 9 22.84 61.31 29.33
N ALA A 10 23.67 60.31 29.03
CA ALA A 10 23.38 59.35 27.99
C ALA A 10 22.24 58.45 28.47
N LEU A 11 21.01 58.72 28.02
CA LEU A 11 19.90 57.78 28.12
C LEU A 11 20.24 56.59 27.21
N ALA A 12 20.80 55.52 27.78
CA ALA A 12 20.89 54.24 27.11
C ALA A 12 19.46 53.68 27.00
N PHE A 13 18.81 53.88 25.85
CA PHE A 13 17.66 53.08 25.46
C PHE A 13 18.16 51.64 25.26
N VAL A 14 18.11 50.83 26.32
CA VAL A 14 18.15 49.37 26.15
C VAL A 14 16.82 49.03 25.49
N ALA A 15 16.80 48.97 24.16
CA ALA A 15 15.76 48.26 23.47
C ALA A 15 15.83 46.82 23.98
N SER A 16 14.93 46.45 24.89
CA SER A 16 14.69 45.06 25.22
C SER A 16 14.21 44.42 23.92
N PHE A 17 15.12 43.77 23.20
CA PHE A 17 14.72 42.86 22.14
C PHE A 17 14.02 41.72 22.86
N ALA A 18 12.68 41.77 22.86
CA ALA A 18 11.84 40.63 23.23
C ALA A 18 12.45 39.37 22.60
N ALA A 19 12.80 38.39 23.43
CA ALA A 19 13.39 37.15 22.94
C ALA A 19 12.40 36.54 21.94
N ALA A 20 12.85 36.34 20.70
CA ALA A 20 12.02 35.73 19.66
C ALA A 20 11.75 34.27 20.02
N GLY A 21 10.55 33.78 19.69
CA GLY A 21 10.25 32.37 19.88
C GLY A 21 11.23 31.46 19.12
N GLU A 22 11.51 30.29 19.69
CA GLU A 22 12.43 29.31 19.13
C GLU A 22 11.67 28.11 18.57
N LEU A 23 12.12 27.57 17.43
CA LEU A 23 11.54 26.40 16.78
C LEU A 23 12.63 25.39 16.42
N VAL A 24 12.53 24.16 16.94
CA VAL A 24 13.55 23.11 16.76
C VAL A 24 12.92 21.75 16.50
N ILE A 25 13.34 21.07 15.43
CA ILE A 25 12.90 19.70 15.12
C ILE A 25 13.53 18.71 16.12
N LEU A 26 12.68 17.88 16.74
CA LEU A 26 13.05 16.81 17.68
C LEU A 26 13.08 15.44 16.99
N GLN A 27 12.10 15.16 16.13
CA GLN A 27 12.02 13.92 15.34
C GLN A 27 11.77 14.24 13.86
N PRO A 28 12.31 13.45 12.93
CA PRO A 28 13.23 12.32 13.15
C PRO A 28 14.59 12.77 13.72
N THR A 29 15.40 11.88 14.31
CA THR A 29 16.71 12.27 14.87
C THR A 29 17.78 12.46 13.79
N GLY A 30 17.64 11.78 12.65
CA GLY A 30 18.53 11.89 11.47
C GLY A 30 19.74 10.95 11.48
N GLU A 31 19.90 10.13 12.53
CA GLU A 31 21.05 9.23 12.70
C GLU A 31 20.78 7.81 12.19
N ASP A 32 19.53 7.34 12.28
CA ASP A 32 19.11 5.99 11.88
C ASP A 32 18.08 5.99 10.74
N ALA A 33 18.02 4.88 10.01
CA ALA A 33 16.97 4.63 9.04
C ALA A 33 15.59 4.60 9.72
N VAL A 34 14.61 5.29 9.14
CA VAL A 34 13.23 5.32 9.62
C VAL A 34 12.46 4.15 9.04
N TRP A 35 12.12 3.19 9.90
CA TRP A 35 11.36 2.01 9.52
C TRP A 35 9.90 2.35 9.20
N LEU A 36 9.43 1.88 8.04
CA LEU A 36 8.05 2.09 7.58
C LEU A 36 7.15 0.87 7.84
N MET A 37 7.60 -0.09 8.64
CA MET A 37 6.84 -1.29 8.97
C MET A 37 6.99 -1.61 10.46
N SER A 38 6.00 -2.28 11.05
CA SER A 38 6.06 -2.70 12.44
C SER A 38 7.25 -3.65 12.66
N LYS A 39 7.86 -3.58 13.86
CA LYS A 39 8.95 -4.48 14.24
C LYS A 39 8.56 -5.95 14.06
N ARG A 40 7.32 -6.32 14.39
CA ARG A 40 6.83 -7.71 14.27
C ARG A 40 6.85 -8.21 12.83
N LYS A 41 6.33 -7.41 11.89
CA LYS A 41 6.33 -7.79 10.46
C LYS A 41 7.76 -7.80 9.90
N MET A 42 8.60 -6.84 10.32
CA MET A 42 10.01 -6.83 9.97
C MET A 42 10.76 -8.08 10.46
N ASP A 43 10.55 -8.46 11.72
CA ASP A 43 11.16 -9.67 12.29
C ASP A 43 10.72 -10.92 11.52
N TYR A 44 9.44 -10.99 11.12
CA TYR A 44 8.92 -12.08 10.29
C TYR A 44 9.53 -12.11 8.87
N LEU A 45 9.57 -10.97 8.17
CA LEU A 45 10.12 -10.88 6.81
C LEU A 45 11.64 -11.08 6.78
N SER A 46 12.32 -10.88 7.91
CA SER A 46 13.77 -11.10 8.05
C SER A 46 14.13 -12.56 8.32
N LEU A 47 13.15 -13.44 8.56
CA LEU A 47 13.39 -14.88 8.73
C LEU A 47 13.87 -15.52 7.42
N PRO A 48 14.76 -16.53 7.48
CA PRO A 48 15.08 -17.35 6.33
C PRO A 48 13.81 -17.93 5.70
N LEU A 49 13.76 -18.01 4.37
CA LEU A 49 12.58 -18.45 3.61
C LEU A 49 11.94 -19.73 4.17
N ALA A 50 12.73 -20.76 4.47
CA ALA A 50 12.21 -22.04 4.98
C ALA A 50 11.49 -21.90 6.33
N GLU A 51 12.02 -21.06 7.23
CA GLU A 51 11.38 -20.77 8.52
C GLU A 51 10.11 -19.93 8.33
N ARG A 52 10.18 -18.96 7.42
CA ARG A 52 9.08 -18.06 7.09
C ARG A 52 7.89 -18.80 6.48
N VAL A 53 8.14 -19.73 5.55
CA VAL A 53 7.14 -20.64 4.96
C VAL A 53 6.49 -21.51 6.03
N LYS A 54 7.28 -22.08 6.95
CA LYS A 54 6.76 -22.91 8.05
C LYS A 54 5.84 -22.11 8.99
N LYS A 55 6.28 -20.91 9.40
CA LYS A 55 5.45 -20.00 10.21
C LYS A 55 4.22 -19.54 9.44
N PHE A 56 4.38 -19.22 8.15
CA PHE A 56 3.28 -18.82 7.30
C PHE A 56 2.23 -19.91 7.14
N ALA A 57 2.56 -21.19 7.26
CA ALA A 57 1.59 -22.28 7.19
C ALA A 57 0.68 -22.34 8.43
N ASP A 58 1.12 -21.80 9.57
CA ASP A 58 0.36 -21.76 10.83
C ASP A 58 -0.67 -20.61 10.85
N ALA A 59 -1.94 -20.94 11.10
CA ALA A 59 -3.01 -19.94 11.12
C ALA A 59 -2.96 -18.99 12.32
N GLY A 60 -2.46 -19.44 13.47
CA GLY A 60 -2.25 -18.59 14.64
C GLY A 60 -1.16 -17.57 14.40
N GLU A 61 -0.04 -17.98 13.80
CA GLU A 61 1.05 -17.08 13.40
C GLU A 61 0.57 -16.04 12.37
N ARG A 62 -0.19 -16.46 11.34
CA ARG A 62 -0.81 -15.49 10.41
C ARG A 62 -1.79 -14.56 11.12
N GLY A 63 -2.59 -15.06 12.07
CA GLY A 63 -3.49 -14.25 12.88
C GLY A 63 -2.77 -13.19 13.70
N ILE A 64 -1.60 -13.51 14.24
CA ILE A 64 -0.73 -12.58 14.99
C ILE A 64 -0.20 -11.46 14.08
N LEU A 65 0.12 -11.76 12.82
CA LEU A 65 0.57 -10.77 11.82
C LEU A 65 -0.60 -9.92 11.31
N ALA A 66 -1.77 -10.53 11.10
CA ALA A 66 -2.98 -9.84 10.63
C ALA A 66 -3.66 -8.98 11.69
N ALA A 67 -3.32 -9.17 12.97
CA ALA A 67 -3.79 -8.31 14.06
C ALA A 67 -3.20 -6.89 14.01
N GLU A 68 -2.09 -6.70 13.29
CA GLU A 68 -1.50 -5.37 13.08
C GLU A 68 -1.99 -4.75 11.77
N PRO A 69 -2.26 -3.43 11.73
CA PRO A 69 -2.72 -2.75 10.50
C PRO A 69 -1.86 -3.11 9.29
N ASN A 70 -2.49 -3.49 8.17
CA ASN A 70 -1.78 -3.70 6.92
C ASN A 70 -1.53 -2.36 6.21
N ALA A 71 -0.76 -1.51 6.88
CA ALA A 71 -0.38 -0.18 6.46
C ALA A 71 1.07 0.09 6.91
N PRO A 72 1.77 1.01 6.23
CA PRO A 72 3.04 1.53 6.70
C PRO A 72 2.95 2.12 8.12
N THR A 73 4.07 2.07 8.85
CA THR A 73 4.27 2.85 10.07
C THR A 73 4.51 4.30 9.66
N PRO A 74 3.66 5.26 10.06
CA PRO A 74 3.82 6.65 9.65
C PRO A 74 5.05 7.28 10.32
N VAL A 75 5.73 8.14 9.58
CA VAL A 75 6.89 8.89 10.08
C VAL A 75 6.41 10.05 10.95
N LEU A 76 6.83 10.06 12.21
CA LEU A 76 6.61 11.16 13.14
C LEU A 76 7.62 12.29 12.86
N VAL A 77 7.11 13.47 12.54
CA VAL A 77 7.85 14.72 12.63
C VAL A 77 7.36 15.44 13.87
N SER A 78 8.25 15.72 14.81
CA SER A 78 7.91 16.50 16.00
C SER A 78 8.92 17.61 16.25
N TRP A 79 8.48 18.68 16.89
CA TRP A 79 9.29 19.84 17.17
C TRP A 79 8.99 20.41 18.54
N ARG A 80 9.91 21.25 19.02
CA ARG A 80 9.71 22.10 20.18
C ARG A 80 9.47 23.52 19.69
N TRP A 81 8.47 24.16 20.26
CA TRP A 81 8.27 25.60 20.15
C TRP A 81 8.36 26.23 21.53
N THR A 82 9.18 27.26 21.66
CA THR A 82 9.28 28.09 22.86
C THR A 82 8.73 29.46 22.54
N ALA A 83 7.73 29.94 23.28
CA ALA A 83 7.11 31.23 23.05
C ALA A 83 8.10 32.38 23.30
N GLY A 84 8.14 33.35 22.39
CA GLY A 84 8.70 34.65 22.66
C GLY A 84 7.80 35.50 23.55
N GLU A 85 8.31 36.62 24.03
CA GLU A 85 7.54 37.54 24.88
C GLU A 85 6.29 38.05 24.14
N GLY A 86 5.10 37.79 24.72
CA GLY A 86 3.82 38.20 24.15
C GLY A 86 3.33 37.35 22.96
N GLU A 87 4.04 36.28 22.59
CA GLU A 87 3.60 35.37 21.52
C GLU A 87 2.57 34.35 22.01
N THR A 88 1.53 34.12 21.22
CA THR A 88 0.57 33.03 21.42
C THR A 88 0.92 31.82 20.58
N HIS A 89 0.44 30.64 20.98
CA HIS A 89 0.69 29.38 20.26
C HIS A 89 0.32 29.50 18.77
N PRO A 90 1.30 29.36 17.85
CA PRO A 90 1.05 29.57 16.43
C PRO A 90 0.45 28.31 15.79
N SER A 91 0.03 28.45 14.54
CA SER A 91 -0.14 27.30 13.64
C SER A 91 1.17 27.04 12.91
N PHE A 92 1.46 25.77 12.67
CA PHE A 92 2.67 25.29 12.02
C PHE A 92 2.36 24.75 10.62
N THR A 93 3.31 24.92 9.72
CA THR A 93 3.36 24.23 8.43
C THR A 93 4.65 23.42 8.37
N VAL A 94 4.51 22.12 8.16
CA VAL A 94 5.62 21.17 8.00
C VAL A 94 5.73 20.86 6.52
N ALA A 95 6.84 21.19 5.89
CA ALA A 95 7.11 20.85 4.50
C ALA A 95 8.02 19.63 4.42
N LEU A 96 7.63 18.63 3.62
CA LEU A 96 8.40 17.42 3.35
C LEU A 96 8.84 17.40 1.88
N ARG A 97 10.15 17.26 1.67
CA ARG A 97 10.78 17.23 0.36
C ARG A 97 11.59 15.95 0.21
N ARG A 98 11.50 15.27 -0.93
CA ARG A 98 12.36 14.14 -1.29
C ARG A 98 13.62 14.69 -1.92
N LEU A 99 14.78 14.13 -1.55
CA LEU A 99 16.03 14.43 -2.23
C LEU A 99 16.16 13.50 -3.43
N ALA A 100 16.19 14.09 -4.63
CA ALA A 100 16.53 13.39 -5.85
C ALA A 100 18.01 12.98 -5.86
N VAL A 101 18.38 12.10 -6.78
CA VAL A 101 19.75 11.57 -6.92
C VAL A 101 20.78 12.69 -7.17
N ASP A 102 20.39 13.76 -7.85
CA ASP A 102 21.21 14.95 -8.10
C ASP A 102 21.26 15.92 -6.90
N GLY A 103 20.60 15.58 -5.80
CA GLY A 103 20.50 16.39 -4.59
C GLY A 103 19.37 17.42 -4.60
N ALA A 104 18.56 17.51 -5.66
CA ALA A 104 17.44 18.45 -5.72
C ALA A 104 16.34 18.06 -4.73
N ALA A 105 15.86 19.03 -3.94
CA ALA A 105 14.76 18.83 -3.01
C ALA A 105 13.41 19.04 -3.72
N VAL A 106 12.69 17.94 -3.96
CA VAL A 106 11.39 17.91 -4.64
C VAL A 106 10.27 17.89 -3.59
N PRO A 107 9.34 18.86 -3.57
CA PRO A 107 8.19 18.82 -2.65
C PRO A 107 7.35 17.55 -2.86
N VAL A 108 6.99 16.87 -1.76
CA VAL A 108 6.20 15.62 -1.80
C VAL A 108 4.94 15.75 -0.96
N ASP A 109 5.05 16.35 0.22
CA ASP A 109 3.91 16.53 1.11
C ASP A 109 4.10 17.75 2.04
N PHE A 110 3.01 18.14 2.68
CA PHE A 110 3.02 19.10 3.77
C PHE A 110 1.90 18.80 4.76
N ALA A 111 2.09 19.24 6.00
CA ALA A 111 1.07 19.18 7.03
C ALA A 111 0.87 20.55 7.67
N CYS A 112 -0.38 20.89 7.98
CA CYS A 112 -0.71 22.03 8.83
C CYS A 112 -1.16 21.50 10.19
N ALA A 113 -0.56 21.98 11.27
CA ALA A 113 -0.84 21.51 12.63
C ALA A 113 -0.93 22.70 13.59
N ARG A 114 -1.82 22.61 14.59
CA ARG A 114 -1.70 23.45 15.79
C ARG A 114 -0.82 22.80 16.84
N GLU A 115 -0.65 21.49 16.74
CA GLU A 115 0.10 20.68 17.68
C GLU A 115 1.58 20.71 17.27
N THR A 116 2.48 20.26 18.14
CA THR A 116 3.93 20.26 17.87
C THR A 116 4.42 18.96 17.22
N TYR A 117 3.55 18.31 16.45
CA TYR A 117 3.86 17.11 15.69
C TYR A 117 2.97 16.95 14.45
N ALA A 118 3.45 16.18 13.49
CA ALA A 118 2.73 15.73 12.31
C ALA A 118 3.19 14.32 11.91
N PHE A 119 2.31 13.59 11.22
CA PHE A 119 2.61 12.27 10.69
C PHE A 119 2.61 12.33 9.16
N PHE A 120 3.61 11.67 8.55
CA PHE A 120 3.69 11.48 7.11
C PHE A 120 3.64 9.99 6.81
N ASP A 121 2.78 9.61 5.89
CA ASP A 121 2.57 8.22 5.53
C ASP A 121 2.86 7.98 4.04
N ASN A 122 2.89 6.73 3.61
CA ASN A 122 3.08 6.34 2.21
C ASN A 122 4.39 6.85 1.59
N LEU A 123 5.44 7.03 2.39
CA LEU A 123 6.75 7.44 1.88
C LEU A 123 7.40 6.33 1.05
N GLU A 124 8.20 6.71 0.07
CA GLU A 124 9.10 5.80 -0.66
C GLU A 124 10.13 5.18 0.31
N ILE A 125 10.43 3.90 0.14
CA ILE A 125 11.48 3.17 0.87
C ILE A 125 12.86 3.51 0.32
N GLY A 126 13.90 3.37 1.14
CA GLY A 126 15.29 3.63 0.76
C GLY A 126 15.55 5.04 0.25
N THR A 127 14.75 6.02 0.70
CA THR A 127 14.70 7.37 0.14
C THR A 127 15.00 8.40 1.21
N THR A 128 15.86 9.37 0.87
CA THR A 128 16.18 10.48 1.77
C THR A 128 15.19 11.63 1.60
N TYR A 129 14.67 12.10 2.72
CA TYR A 129 13.78 13.24 2.81
C TYR A 129 14.43 14.36 3.62
N GLU A 130 14.00 15.57 3.30
CA GLU A 130 14.27 16.79 4.04
C GLU A 130 12.94 17.34 4.59
N VAL A 131 12.96 17.76 5.85
CA VAL A 131 11.82 18.37 6.54
C VAL A 131 12.17 19.76 7.08
N GLU A 132 11.22 20.67 6.98
CA GLU A 132 11.27 22.03 7.51
C GLU A 132 9.95 22.34 8.22
N VAL A 133 10.01 22.87 9.44
CA VAL A 133 8.81 23.36 10.15
C VAL A 133 8.84 24.88 10.15
N THR A 134 7.71 25.48 9.81
CA THR A 134 7.52 26.93 9.79
C THR A 134 6.32 27.32 10.63
N ALA A 135 6.35 28.51 11.22
CA ALA A 135 5.25 29.07 12.01
C ALA A 135 5.14 30.57 11.78
N ILE A 136 3.95 31.13 12.03
CA ILE A 136 3.76 32.59 12.14
C ILE A 136 3.39 32.89 13.60
N ALA A 137 4.33 33.48 14.34
CA ALA A 137 4.15 33.87 15.74
C ALA A 137 4.42 35.37 15.89
N GLY A 138 3.51 36.11 16.54
CA GLY A 138 3.67 37.56 16.73
C GLY A 138 3.84 38.37 15.44
N GLY A 139 3.27 37.90 14.31
CA GLY A 139 3.43 38.52 13.00
C GLY A 139 4.78 38.24 12.30
N ARG A 140 5.62 37.36 12.87
CA ARG A 140 6.92 36.98 12.33
C ARG A 140 6.91 35.53 11.85
N ARG A 141 7.58 35.27 10.73
CA ARG A 141 7.84 33.90 10.26
C ARG A 141 9.02 33.31 11.02
N LEU A 142 8.80 32.20 11.70
CA LEU A 142 9.82 31.34 12.28
C LEU A 142 9.98 30.10 11.39
N ALA A 143 11.22 29.64 11.21
CA ALA A 143 11.53 28.43 10.45
C ALA A 143 12.65 27.67 11.15
N THR A 144 12.58 26.34 11.15
CA THR A 144 13.65 25.48 11.64
C THR A 144 14.81 25.45 10.65
N ALA A 145 16.01 25.06 11.10
CA ALA A 145 16.96 24.44 10.19
C ALA A 145 16.32 23.20 9.55
N THR A 146 16.66 22.90 8.30
CA THR A 146 16.16 21.69 7.66
C THR A 146 16.77 20.46 8.32
N ARG A 147 15.99 19.40 8.44
CA ARG A 147 16.46 18.11 8.95
C ARG A 147 16.28 17.04 7.91
N LYS A 148 17.26 16.15 7.79
CA LYS A 148 17.21 15.01 6.87
C LYS A 148 16.97 13.71 7.61
N PHE A 149 16.32 12.77 6.95
CA PHE A 149 16.22 11.37 7.37
C PHE A 149 16.10 10.47 6.13
N THR A 150 16.44 9.20 6.29
CA THR A 150 16.31 8.21 5.20
C THR A 150 15.36 7.13 5.66
N THR A 151 14.39 6.79 4.82
CA THR A 151 13.51 5.64 5.06
C THR A 151 14.27 4.34 4.87
N ASP A 152 13.95 3.33 5.66
CA ASP A 152 14.53 1.99 5.47
C ASP A 152 14.24 1.46 4.06
N ALA A 153 15.15 0.67 3.51
CA ALA A 153 15.09 0.17 2.14
C ALA A 153 14.43 -1.21 2.00
N THR A 154 13.91 -1.79 3.09
CA THR A 154 13.31 -3.12 3.07
C THR A 154 11.96 -3.08 2.36
N ALA A 155 11.83 -3.93 1.34
CA ALA A 155 10.59 -4.17 0.62
C ALA A 155 9.75 -5.24 1.35
N PRO A 156 8.42 -5.30 1.11
CA PRO A 156 7.63 -4.41 0.25
C PRO A 156 7.33 -3.03 0.85
N ARG A 157 7.10 -2.05 -0.04
CA ARG A 157 6.52 -0.74 0.32
C ARG A 157 5.00 -0.88 0.48
N LEU A 158 4.54 -0.97 1.73
CA LEU A 158 3.12 -0.92 2.07
C LEU A 158 2.56 0.49 1.82
N ILE A 159 1.30 0.56 1.39
CA ILE A 159 0.60 1.83 1.19
C ILE A 159 -0.70 1.80 1.99
N ASN A 160 -0.92 2.84 2.79
CA ASN A 160 -2.15 3.09 3.51
C ASN A 160 -3.16 3.80 2.61
N VAL A 161 -4.25 3.11 2.27
CA VAL A 161 -5.43 3.71 1.64
C VAL A 161 -6.65 3.29 2.46
N PRO A 162 -7.28 4.21 3.23
CA PRO A 162 -8.38 3.86 4.12
C PRO A 162 -9.51 3.13 3.39
N GLY A 163 -9.93 1.96 3.89
CA GLY A 163 -10.99 1.14 3.28
C GLY A 163 -10.54 0.25 2.13
N ILE A 164 -9.30 0.37 1.65
CA ILE A 164 -8.72 -0.53 0.65
C ILE A 164 -7.60 -1.33 1.32
N PRO A 165 -7.83 -2.61 1.66
CA PRO A 165 -6.76 -3.43 2.23
C PRO A 165 -5.75 -3.84 1.18
N ASN A 166 -4.60 -4.33 1.65
CA ASN A 166 -3.64 -5.04 0.81
C ASN A 166 -3.02 -4.20 -0.33
N VAL A 167 -2.87 -2.89 -0.10
CA VAL A 167 -2.26 -1.95 -1.05
C VAL A 167 -0.75 -1.93 -0.87
N ARG A 168 -0.02 -2.14 -1.96
CA ARG A 168 1.45 -2.06 -2.02
C ARG A 168 1.91 -1.46 -3.33
N ASP A 169 3.05 -0.79 -3.27
CA ASP A 169 3.85 -0.46 -4.45
C ASP A 169 4.78 -1.64 -4.75
N LEU A 170 4.87 -2.07 -6.01
CA LEU A 170 5.83 -3.11 -6.43
C LEU A 170 7.26 -2.59 -6.51
N GLY A 171 7.42 -1.26 -6.54
CA GLY A 171 8.72 -0.60 -6.58
C GLY A 171 9.53 -0.75 -5.29
N GLY A 172 10.80 -0.39 -5.39
CA GLY A 172 11.76 -0.38 -4.28
C GLY A 172 12.54 -1.68 -4.13
N ARG A 173 12.11 -2.78 -4.75
CA ARG A 173 12.83 -4.06 -4.80
C ARG A 173 14.10 -3.96 -5.64
N ILE A 174 15.13 -4.73 -5.28
CA ILE A 174 16.33 -4.87 -6.11
C ILE A 174 16.07 -5.94 -7.16
N GLY A 175 16.24 -5.57 -8.42
CA GLY A 175 16.08 -6.45 -9.57
C GLY A 175 17.42 -6.78 -10.22
N ILE A 176 17.35 -7.05 -11.52
CA ILE A 176 18.50 -7.44 -12.35
C ILE A 176 19.61 -6.38 -12.34
N ASP A 177 20.85 -6.85 -12.33
CA ASP A 177 22.07 -6.03 -12.33
C ASP A 177 22.16 -5.04 -11.16
N GLY A 178 21.45 -5.32 -10.05
CA GLY A 178 21.39 -4.45 -8.88
C GLY A 178 20.55 -3.19 -9.08
N LYS A 179 19.86 -3.05 -10.22
CA LYS A 179 18.94 -1.93 -10.46
C LYS A 179 17.73 -2.02 -9.56
N ARG A 180 17.21 -0.87 -9.14
CA ARG A 180 16.03 -0.82 -8.29
C ARG A 180 14.79 -0.77 -9.16
N MET A 181 13.73 -1.48 -8.79
CA MET A 181 12.40 -1.25 -9.37
C MET A 181 11.91 0.14 -8.97
N ARG A 182 11.52 0.95 -9.95
CA ARG A 182 11.03 2.31 -9.72
C ARG A 182 9.79 2.31 -8.84
N GLN A 183 9.79 3.19 -7.85
CA GLN A 183 8.67 3.41 -6.95
C GLN A 183 7.62 4.31 -7.59
N GLY A 184 6.36 4.08 -7.24
CA GLY A 184 5.23 4.92 -7.63
C GLY A 184 4.67 4.67 -9.03
N LEU A 185 5.07 3.58 -9.69
CA LEU A 185 4.59 3.24 -11.03
C LEU A 185 3.49 2.17 -11.03
N ILE A 186 3.66 1.13 -10.23
CA ILE A 186 2.74 -0.02 -10.23
C ILE A 186 2.33 -0.34 -8.80
N TYR A 187 1.03 -0.28 -8.55
CA TYR A 187 0.42 -0.62 -7.28
C TYR A 187 -0.45 -1.86 -7.41
N ARG A 188 -0.35 -2.76 -6.43
CA ARG A 188 -1.29 -3.86 -6.26
C ARG A 188 -2.23 -3.56 -5.11
N THR A 189 -3.53 -3.86 -5.26
CA THR A 189 -4.56 -3.54 -4.24
C THR A 189 -5.63 -4.63 -4.14
N ALA A 190 -6.44 -4.59 -3.08
CA ALA A 190 -7.75 -5.25 -3.06
C ALA A 190 -8.79 -4.47 -3.89
N GLY A 191 -9.96 -5.06 -4.11
CA GLY A 191 -11.01 -4.47 -4.94
C GLY A 191 -11.45 -3.09 -4.46
N LEU A 192 -11.58 -2.15 -5.40
CA LEU A 192 -11.97 -0.76 -5.16
C LEU A 192 -13.48 -0.60 -4.89
N ASN A 193 -14.26 -1.66 -5.11
CA ASN A 193 -15.69 -1.76 -4.85
C ASN A 193 -16.05 -3.20 -4.50
N ASP A 194 -17.21 -3.39 -3.87
CA ASP A 194 -17.78 -4.73 -3.64
C ASP A 194 -18.16 -5.39 -4.97
N ASN A 195 -18.05 -6.72 -5.04
CA ASN A 195 -18.51 -7.44 -6.22
C ASN A 195 -20.04 -7.51 -6.25
N PRO A 196 -20.67 -7.49 -7.43
CA PRO A 196 -22.09 -7.77 -7.59
C PRO A 196 -22.49 -9.19 -7.16
N GLU A 197 -21.55 -10.14 -7.23
CA GLU A 197 -21.71 -11.55 -6.90
C GLU A 197 -20.99 -11.97 -5.60
N ASP A 198 -20.53 -11.04 -4.76
CA ASP A 198 -19.91 -11.44 -3.49
C ASP A 198 -20.89 -12.29 -2.67
N ILE A 199 -20.52 -13.55 -2.46
CA ILE A 199 -21.21 -14.50 -1.61
C ILE A 199 -20.60 -14.33 -0.23
N ASP A 200 -21.35 -13.75 0.69
CA ASP A 200 -20.94 -13.74 2.08
C ASP A 200 -20.93 -15.18 2.63
N PHE A 201 -19.89 -15.47 3.41
CA PHE A 201 -19.84 -16.67 4.23
C PHE A 201 -20.34 -16.26 5.61
N LEU A 202 -21.57 -16.65 5.94
CA LEU A 202 -22.06 -16.55 7.30
C LEU A 202 -21.88 -17.91 8.00
N THR A 203 -21.44 -17.84 9.24
CA THR A 203 -21.68 -18.92 10.20
C THR A 203 -23.19 -19.07 10.45
N TRP A 204 -23.61 -20.24 10.91
CA TRP A 204 -25.01 -20.45 11.29
C TRP A 204 -25.50 -19.49 12.37
N ALA A 205 -24.63 -19.11 13.30
CA ALA A 205 -24.95 -18.12 14.33
C ALA A 205 -25.28 -16.75 13.73
N GLN A 206 -24.51 -16.31 12.73
CA GLN A 206 -24.75 -15.03 12.04
C GLN A 206 -26.02 -15.08 11.18
N CYS A 207 -26.25 -16.17 10.44
CA CYS A 207 -27.51 -16.36 9.70
C CYS A 207 -28.74 -16.25 10.61
N ARG A 208 -28.67 -16.84 11.80
CA ARG A 208 -29.76 -16.82 12.78
C ARG A 208 -29.95 -15.42 13.37
N ALA A 209 -28.86 -14.72 13.72
CA ALA A 209 -28.93 -13.37 14.26
C ALA A 209 -29.58 -12.37 13.28
N GLU A 210 -29.24 -12.45 11.99
CA GLU A 210 -29.85 -11.60 10.96
C GLU A 210 -31.30 -12.00 10.63
N PHE A 211 -31.65 -13.29 10.74
CA PHE A 211 -33.03 -13.76 10.64
C PHE A 211 -33.89 -13.19 11.78
N ASP A 212 -33.41 -13.29 13.02
CA ASP A 212 -34.11 -12.77 14.21
C ASP A 212 -34.24 -11.24 14.16
N ALA A 213 -33.26 -10.56 13.53
CA ALA A 213 -33.30 -9.13 13.27
C ALA A 213 -34.24 -8.72 12.11
N GLY A 214 -34.78 -9.69 11.36
CA GLY A 214 -35.67 -9.43 10.23
C GLY A 214 -35.00 -8.82 9.01
N THR A 215 -33.67 -8.87 8.91
CA THR A 215 -32.90 -8.28 7.79
C THR A 215 -32.78 -9.21 6.58
N LEU A 216 -32.97 -10.53 6.77
CA LEU A 216 -32.91 -11.56 5.73
C LEU A 216 -34.31 -11.95 5.20
N THR A 217 -35.00 -11.06 4.50
CA THR A 217 -36.39 -11.31 4.05
C THR A 217 -36.56 -11.98 2.69
N ASN A 218 -35.50 -12.12 1.88
CA ASN A 218 -35.60 -12.66 0.52
C ASN A 218 -34.36 -13.45 0.04
N HIS A 219 -33.79 -14.24 0.94
CA HIS A 219 -32.49 -14.91 0.74
C HIS A 219 -32.65 -16.38 0.26
N PRO A 220 -31.82 -16.91 -0.66
CA PRO A 220 -31.93 -18.30 -1.16
C PRO A 220 -31.80 -19.42 -0.10
N CYS A 221 -31.47 -19.10 1.15
CA CYS A 221 -31.58 -20.02 2.29
C CYS A 221 -33.05 -20.34 2.67
N TRP A 222 -34.02 -19.59 2.13
CA TRP A 222 -35.46 -19.80 2.29
C TRP A 222 -36.03 -20.96 1.46
N GLN A 223 -35.21 -21.71 0.71
CA GLN A 223 -35.66 -22.97 0.11
C GLN A 223 -36.00 -24.00 1.20
N ALA A 224 -37.18 -24.61 1.10
CA ALA A 224 -37.82 -25.41 2.16
C ALA A 224 -36.95 -26.52 2.82
N GLY A 225 -35.90 -27.00 2.13
CA GLY A 225 -34.98 -28.00 2.66
C GLY A 225 -33.97 -27.49 3.71
N HIS A 226 -33.61 -26.21 3.72
CA HIS A 226 -32.62 -25.64 4.65
C HIS A 226 -33.22 -25.22 5.98
N MET A 227 -34.43 -24.63 5.99
CA MET A 227 -35.15 -24.28 7.24
C MET A 227 -35.39 -25.49 8.14
N ALA A 228 -35.68 -26.64 7.53
CA ALA A 228 -35.97 -27.86 8.26
C ALA A 228 -34.76 -28.32 9.11
N LYS A 229 -33.52 -28.04 8.67
CA LYS A 229 -32.31 -28.37 9.44
C LYS A 229 -32.00 -27.34 10.53
N ILE A 230 -32.28 -26.05 10.28
CA ILE A 230 -32.17 -24.97 11.28
C ILE A 230 -33.07 -25.23 12.49
N TYR A 231 -34.30 -25.71 12.27
CA TYR A 231 -35.24 -26.04 13.35
C TYR A 231 -34.91 -27.34 14.07
N ARG A 232 -34.21 -28.28 13.43
CA ARG A 232 -33.84 -29.57 14.04
C ARG A 232 -32.50 -29.55 14.79
N GLY A 233 -31.75 -28.46 14.73
CA GLY A 233 -30.46 -28.33 15.44
C GLY A 233 -29.38 -29.26 14.89
N GLU A 234 -29.47 -29.64 13.63
CA GLU A 234 -28.60 -30.63 12.96
C GLU A 234 -27.27 -30.02 12.45
N HIS A 235 -26.80 -28.91 13.03
CA HIS A 235 -25.65 -28.13 12.55
C HIS A 235 -24.77 -27.62 13.69
N ASP A 236 -23.45 -27.55 13.46
CA ASP A 236 -22.50 -26.84 14.33
C ASP A 236 -22.69 -25.32 14.15
N ALA A 237 -22.64 -24.54 15.23
CA ALA A 237 -22.71 -23.09 15.16
C ALA A 237 -21.59 -22.47 14.29
N ASN A 238 -20.48 -23.20 14.14
CA ASN A 238 -19.32 -22.82 13.33
C ASN A 238 -19.34 -23.40 11.91
N ASP A 239 -20.36 -24.19 11.54
CA ASP A 239 -20.49 -24.65 10.16
C ASP A 239 -20.77 -23.45 9.25
N TRP A 240 -19.92 -23.30 8.23
CA TRP A 240 -20.02 -22.21 7.27
C TRP A 240 -20.95 -22.60 6.15
N HIS A 241 -21.88 -21.70 5.80
CA HIS A 241 -22.69 -21.85 4.60
C HIS A 241 -22.42 -20.70 3.63
N ARG A 242 -22.43 -21.03 2.34
CA ARG A 242 -22.43 -20.04 1.27
C ARG A 242 -23.81 -19.40 1.23
N VAL A 243 -23.91 -18.16 1.65
CA VAL A 243 -25.17 -17.45 1.83
C VAL A 243 -25.06 -16.19 0.97
N PRO A 244 -25.66 -16.19 -0.24
CA PRO A 244 -25.70 -15.00 -1.11
C PRO A 244 -26.45 -13.82 -0.48
N ILE A 245 -25.83 -13.10 0.47
CA ILE A 245 -26.48 -11.96 1.15
C ILE A 245 -26.80 -10.90 0.10
N ALA A 246 -28.09 -10.61 -0.04
CA ALA A 246 -28.55 -9.47 -0.81
C ALA A 246 -28.55 -8.24 0.11
N SER A 247 -27.41 -7.55 0.23
CA SER A 247 -27.43 -6.17 0.72
C SER A 247 -26.39 -5.33 -0.04
N ASP A 248 -26.89 -4.34 -0.79
CA ASP A 248 -26.14 -3.23 -1.39
C ASP A 248 -24.94 -3.59 -2.29
N ARG A 249 -25.28 -4.23 -3.41
CA ARG A 249 -24.35 -4.72 -4.44
C ARG A 249 -23.70 -3.56 -5.20
N GLY A 250 -22.38 -3.61 -5.35
CA GLY A 250 -21.60 -2.55 -6.02
C GLY A 250 -21.40 -1.30 -5.18
N ARG A 251 -21.55 -1.39 -3.84
CA ARG A 251 -21.18 -0.28 -2.96
C ARG A 251 -19.72 0.11 -3.20
N GLU A 252 -19.55 1.40 -3.35
CA GLU A 252 -18.26 2.04 -3.42
C GLU A 252 -17.57 1.87 -2.06
N ARG A 253 -16.44 1.12 -2.03
CA ARG A 253 -15.60 1.02 -0.83
C ARG A 253 -14.77 2.29 -0.59
N LEU A 254 -14.69 3.14 -1.61
CA LEU A 254 -13.87 4.31 -1.62
C LEU A 254 -14.52 5.41 -0.78
N THR A 255 -13.89 5.73 0.34
CA THR A 255 -14.15 6.99 1.04
C THR A 255 -13.54 8.15 0.25
N ASP A 256 -14.00 9.39 0.50
CA ASP A 256 -13.38 10.59 -0.09
C ASP A 256 -11.88 10.67 0.22
N ALA A 257 -11.47 10.23 1.41
CA ALA A 257 -10.07 10.16 1.81
C ALA A 257 -9.28 9.15 0.96
N ALA A 258 -9.85 7.96 0.70
CA ALA A 258 -9.26 6.95 -0.17
C ALA A 258 -9.11 7.48 -1.61
N ARG A 259 -10.16 8.13 -2.14
CA ARG A 259 -10.14 8.75 -3.46
C ARG A 259 -9.03 9.79 -3.57
N LYS A 260 -8.91 10.67 -2.58
CA LYS A 260 -7.85 11.69 -2.53
C LYS A 260 -6.46 11.07 -2.54
N ILE A 261 -6.24 9.99 -1.80
CA ILE A 261 -4.94 9.31 -1.83
C ILE A 261 -4.69 8.70 -3.21
N MET A 262 -5.63 7.92 -3.74
CA MET A 262 -5.47 7.25 -5.04
C MET A 262 -5.27 8.25 -6.20
N LEU A 263 -6.05 9.35 -6.22
CA LEU A 263 -6.06 10.31 -7.33
C LEU A 263 -5.04 11.43 -7.20
N ASP A 264 -4.82 11.97 -6.00
CA ASP A 264 -4.00 13.17 -5.80
C ASP A 264 -2.60 12.84 -5.27
N LYS A 265 -2.44 11.75 -4.51
CA LYS A 265 -1.14 11.34 -3.93
C LYS A 265 -0.44 10.29 -4.77
N LEU A 266 -1.14 9.20 -5.10
CA LEU A 266 -0.61 8.12 -5.93
C LEU A 266 -0.78 8.40 -7.43
N CYS A 267 -1.61 9.39 -7.77
CA CYS A 267 -1.86 9.84 -9.15
C CYS A 267 -2.31 8.71 -10.10
N ILE A 268 -3.04 7.71 -9.59
CA ILE A 268 -3.46 6.53 -10.38
C ILE A 268 -4.17 6.98 -11.66
N ARG A 269 -3.69 6.47 -12.81
CA ARG A 269 -4.26 6.73 -14.14
C ARG A 269 -5.00 5.54 -14.72
N THR A 270 -4.62 4.33 -14.32
CA THR A 270 -5.26 3.10 -14.80
C THR A 270 -5.64 2.19 -13.65
N ASP A 271 -6.85 1.69 -13.73
CA ASP A 271 -7.44 0.67 -12.87
C ASP A 271 -7.54 -0.65 -13.66
N LEU A 272 -6.57 -1.54 -13.43
CA LEU A 272 -6.50 -2.86 -14.05
C LEU A 272 -7.20 -3.90 -13.16
N ASP A 273 -8.46 -4.16 -13.47
CA ASP A 273 -9.33 -5.04 -12.72
C ASP A 273 -9.22 -6.48 -13.22
N LEU A 274 -8.67 -7.36 -12.38
CA LEU A 274 -8.44 -8.77 -12.70
C LEU A 274 -9.67 -9.67 -12.44
N ARG A 275 -10.78 -9.08 -11.99
CA ARG A 275 -12.00 -9.81 -11.64
C ARG A 275 -12.72 -10.37 -12.87
N GLY A 276 -13.42 -11.48 -12.67
CA GLY A 276 -14.22 -12.17 -13.68
C GLY A 276 -15.50 -11.41 -14.03
N THR A 277 -16.16 -11.82 -15.10
CA THR A 277 -17.34 -11.12 -15.65
C THR A 277 -18.50 -10.97 -14.66
N GLY A 278 -18.72 -11.96 -13.78
CA GLY A 278 -19.74 -11.89 -12.72
C GLY A 278 -19.35 -10.93 -11.60
N GLU A 279 -18.07 -10.93 -11.23
CA GLU A 279 -17.50 -10.08 -10.17
C GLU A 279 -17.45 -8.58 -10.55
N VAL A 280 -17.58 -8.25 -11.83
CA VAL A 280 -17.65 -6.86 -12.34
C VAL A 280 -18.98 -6.55 -13.04
N ALA A 281 -19.99 -7.41 -12.88
CA ALA A 281 -21.26 -7.27 -13.58
C ALA A 281 -21.88 -5.86 -13.40
N GLY A 282 -22.15 -5.18 -14.52
CA GLY A 282 -22.73 -3.83 -14.52
C GLY A 282 -21.73 -2.69 -14.38
N MET A 283 -20.46 -2.96 -14.08
CA MET A 283 -19.40 -1.95 -14.11
C MET A 283 -19.12 -1.51 -15.55
N LYS A 284 -18.92 -0.20 -15.72
CA LYS A 284 -18.60 0.43 -17.02
C LYS A 284 -17.40 1.37 -16.96
N VAL A 285 -17.05 1.82 -15.76
CA VAL A 285 -15.98 2.78 -15.46
C VAL A 285 -15.31 2.37 -14.16
N SER A 286 -14.13 2.92 -13.89
CA SER A 286 -13.43 2.68 -12.62
C SER A 286 -14.25 3.28 -11.48
N PRO A 287 -14.31 2.64 -10.31
CA PRO A 287 -14.82 3.26 -9.09
C PRO A 287 -14.11 4.59 -8.79
N LEU A 288 -12.86 4.80 -9.23
CA LEU A 288 -12.12 6.05 -9.05
C LEU A 288 -12.64 7.23 -9.91
N GLY A 289 -13.58 6.98 -10.81
CA GLY A 289 -14.21 7.98 -11.67
C GLY A 289 -13.54 8.15 -13.02
N ASP A 290 -14.10 9.02 -13.85
CA ASP A 290 -13.79 9.12 -15.29
C ASP A 290 -12.34 9.55 -15.63
N ARG A 291 -11.60 10.05 -14.63
CA ARG A 291 -10.18 10.40 -14.78
C ARG A 291 -9.26 9.18 -14.83
N VAL A 292 -9.78 8.00 -14.47
CA VAL A 292 -9.01 6.75 -14.40
C VAL A 292 -9.52 5.78 -15.47
N LYS A 293 -8.61 5.34 -16.34
CA LYS A 293 -8.89 4.33 -17.36
C LYS A 293 -9.15 2.99 -16.68
N TRP A 294 -10.35 2.46 -16.85
CA TRP A 294 -10.69 1.12 -16.38
C TRP A 294 -10.39 0.09 -17.46
N VAL A 295 -9.61 -0.93 -17.11
CA VAL A 295 -9.28 -2.06 -17.98
C VAL A 295 -9.61 -3.34 -17.23
N ASN A 296 -10.60 -4.10 -17.69
CA ASN A 296 -10.92 -5.41 -17.12
C ASN A 296 -10.25 -6.54 -17.91
N VAL A 297 -9.43 -7.32 -17.23
CA VAL A 297 -8.86 -8.57 -17.75
C VAL A 297 -9.13 -9.67 -16.75
N ALA A 298 -10.15 -10.50 -17.00
CA ALA A 298 -10.56 -11.60 -16.13
C ALA A 298 -9.49 -12.72 -16.02
N MET A 299 -8.40 -12.41 -15.33
CA MET A 299 -7.17 -13.20 -15.27
C MET A 299 -7.36 -14.43 -14.37
N THR A 300 -6.66 -15.52 -14.69
CA THR A 300 -6.58 -16.71 -13.82
C THR A 300 -5.44 -16.55 -12.80
N ALA A 301 -5.49 -17.28 -11.68
CA ALA A 301 -4.38 -17.35 -10.73
C ALA A 301 -3.65 -18.70 -10.80
N TYR A 302 -2.44 -18.76 -10.25
CA TYR A 302 -1.75 -20.01 -9.92
C TYR A 302 -1.60 -20.95 -11.14
N SER A 303 -1.99 -22.23 -11.02
CA SER A 303 -1.95 -23.22 -12.11
C SER A 303 -2.77 -22.84 -13.35
N GLY A 304 -3.67 -21.85 -13.25
CA GLY A 304 -4.38 -21.29 -14.40
C GLY A 304 -3.44 -20.72 -15.48
N LEU A 305 -2.23 -20.30 -15.10
CA LEU A 305 -1.19 -19.82 -16.00
C LEU A 305 -0.80 -20.81 -17.09
N GLU A 306 -0.94 -22.12 -16.85
CA GLU A 306 -0.58 -23.16 -17.81
C GLU A 306 -1.58 -23.27 -18.97
N LYS A 307 -2.84 -22.85 -18.76
CA LYS A 307 -3.89 -23.00 -19.75
C LYS A 307 -3.69 -22.01 -20.91
N PRO A 308 -4.05 -22.35 -22.17
CA PRO A 308 -3.96 -21.43 -23.29
C PRO A 308 -4.65 -20.08 -23.01
N ARG A 309 -5.87 -20.12 -22.46
CA ARG A 309 -6.60 -18.93 -22.02
C ARG A 309 -5.84 -18.13 -20.94
N GLY A 310 -5.14 -18.79 -20.03
CA GLY A 310 -4.30 -18.14 -19.02
C GLY A 310 -3.19 -17.31 -19.65
N LYS A 311 -2.47 -17.89 -20.63
CA LYS A 311 -1.41 -17.21 -21.40
C LYS A 311 -1.94 -16.00 -22.16
N GLU A 312 -3.09 -16.13 -22.83
CA GLU A 312 -3.76 -15.01 -23.52
C GLU A 312 -4.11 -13.86 -22.55
N LEU A 313 -4.56 -14.18 -21.34
CA LEU A 313 -4.91 -13.19 -20.33
C LEU A 313 -3.67 -12.51 -19.74
N VAL A 314 -2.58 -13.25 -19.53
CA VAL A 314 -1.28 -12.68 -19.14
C VAL A 314 -0.80 -11.68 -20.19
N LYS A 315 -0.86 -12.04 -21.48
CA LYS A 315 -0.49 -11.13 -22.58
C LYS A 315 -1.28 -9.82 -22.51
N LYS A 316 -2.60 -9.90 -22.33
CA LYS A 316 -3.47 -8.72 -22.21
C LYS A 316 -3.11 -7.84 -21.00
N CYS A 317 -2.77 -8.43 -19.86
CA CYS A 317 -2.29 -7.67 -18.71
C CYS A 317 -0.96 -6.95 -19.03
N PHE A 318 -0.02 -7.63 -19.67
CA PHE A 318 1.27 -7.05 -20.04
C PHE A 318 1.16 -5.95 -21.11
N ASP A 319 0.18 -6.04 -22.02
CA ASP A 319 -0.13 -4.95 -22.96
C ASP A 319 -0.53 -3.65 -22.26
N VAL A 320 -1.16 -3.74 -21.07
CA VAL A 320 -1.47 -2.57 -20.24
C VAL A 320 -0.18 -1.96 -19.66
N PHE A 321 0.76 -2.78 -19.20
CA PHE A 321 2.05 -2.31 -18.68
C PHE A 321 2.97 -1.76 -19.78
N LEU A 322 2.80 -2.17 -21.04
CA LEU A 322 3.63 -1.69 -22.15
C LEU A 322 3.25 -0.28 -22.62
N ASP A 323 2.05 0.20 -22.29
CA ASP A 323 1.56 1.52 -22.67
C ASP A 323 1.87 2.55 -21.59
N THR A 324 2.75 3.51 -21.92
CA THR A 324 3.28 4.52 -20.99
C THR A 324 2.22 5.49 -20.50
N ASP A 325 1.12 5.66 -21.22
CA ASP A 325 0.03 6.56 -20.82
C ASP A 325 -0.78 5.98 -19.65
N ASN A 326 -0.64 4.68 -19.38
CA ASN A 326 -1.37 4.01 -18.31
C ASN A 326 -0.80 4.30 -16.90
N TYR A 327 0.43 4.80 -16.79
CA TYR A 327 1.13 4.94 -15.50
C TYR A 327 0.76 6.23 -14.74
N PRO A 328 0.63 6.16 -13.41
CA PRO A 328 0.69 4.98 -12.54
C PRO A 328 -0.52 4.04 -12.65
N ILE A 329 -0.28 2.73 -12.51
CA ILE A 329 -1.30 1.67 -12.64
C ILE A 329 -1.61 1.08 -11.26
N ALA A 330 -2.88 1.00 -10.89
CA ALA A 330 -3.34 0.13 -9.81
C ALA A 330 -3.99 -1.11 -10.40
N PHE A 331 -3.55 -2.31 -9.99
CA PHE A 331 -4.19 -3.56 -10.42
C PHE A 331 -4.68 -4.37 -9.23
N HIS A 332 -5.82 -5.04 -9.38
CA HIS A 332 -6.50 -5.65 -8.25
C HIS A 332 -7.36 -6.86 -8.63
N CYS A 333 -7.73 -7.66 -7.63
CA CYS A 333 -8.82 -8.62 -7.71
C CYS A 333 -9.79 -8.35 -6.55
N ILE A 334 -10.45 -9.35 -5.96
CA ILE A 334 -11.28 -9.13 -4.76
C ILE A 334 -10.40 -8.76 -3.56
N GLY A 335 -9.52 -9.67 -3.12
CA GLY A 335 -8.67 -9.46 -1.95
C GLY A 335 -7.28 -8.90 -2.30
N GLY A 336 -6.97 -8.75 -3.58
CA GLY A 336 -5.62 -8.39 -4.02
C GLY A 336 -4.59 -9.49 -3.75
N GLN A 337 -5.00 -10.76 -3.64
CA GLN A 337 -4.17 -11.87 -3.15
C GLN A 337 -3.78 -12.81 -4.29
N ASP A 338 -4.75 -13.51 -4.89
CA ASP A 338 -4.47 -14.65 -5.78
C ASP A 338 -4.09 -14.23 -7.20
N ARG A 339 -5.04 -13.66 -7.96
CA ARG A 339 -4.82 -13.16 -9.34
C ARG A 339 -3.81 -12.03 -9.35
N THR A 340 -3.98 -11.08 -8.43
CA THR A 340 -3.06 -9.98 -8.20
C THR A 340 -1.67 -10.48 -7.78
N GLY A 341 -1.58 -11.46 -6.89
CA GLY A 341 -0.28 -12.03 -6.51
C GLY A 341 0.40 -12.79 -7.62
N THR A 342 -0.38 -13.48 -8.45
CA THR A 342 0.13 -14.16 -9.64
C THR A 342 0.70 -13.15 -10.64
N LEU A 343 0.00 -12.04 -10.89
CA LEU A 343 0.49 -11.00 -11.81
C LEU A 343 1.69 -10.24 -11.25
N ALA A 344 1.69 -9.91 -9.95
CA ALA A 344 2.82 -9.28 -9.27
C ALA A 344 4.09 -10.14 -9.38
N PHE A 345 3.97 -11.45 -9.11
CA PHE A 345 5.07 -12.41 -9.24
C PHE A 345 5.69 -12.36 -10.63
N LEU A 346 4.88 -12.38 -11.69
CA LEU A 346 5.38 -12.38 -13.07
C LEU A 346 6.16 -11.10 -13.41
N ILE A 347 5.69 -9.94 -12.94
CA ILE A 347 6.35 -8.65 -13.17
C ILE A 347 7.65 -8.57 -12.38
N GLU A 348 7.61 -8.83 -11.07
CA GLU A 348 8.77 -8.77 -10.19
C GLU A 348 9.85 -9.75 -10.64
N ALA A 349 9.48 -11.00 -10.97
CA ALA A 349 10.43 -12.00 -11.46
C ALA A 349 11.04 -11.60 -12.82
N LEU A 350 10.27 -11.00 -13.73
CA LEU A 350 10.81 -10.49 -15.00
C LEU A 350 11.83 -9.37 -14.79
N MET A 351 11.61 -8.54 -13.77
CA MET A 351 12.53 -7.48 -13.35
C MET A 351 13.77 -8.01 -12.62
N GLY A 352 13.82 -9.31 -12.33
CA GLY A 352 14.98 -9.97 -11.71
C GLY A 352 14.99 -9.91 -10.19
N VAL A 353 13.84 -9.68 -9.56
CA VAL A 353 13.68 -9.80 -8.10
C VAL A 353 13.96 -11.25 -7.69
N ASP A 354 14.69 -11.42 -6.58
CA ASP A 354 15.07 -12.73 -6.08
C ASP A 354 13.87 -13.50 -5.49
N ASP A 355 13.97 -14.83 -5.44
CA ASP A 355 12.87 -15.68 -4.97
C ASP A 355 12.45 -15.36 -3.53
N ASP A 356 13.36 -14.98 -2.64
CA ASP A 356 12.99 -14.66 -1.25
C ASP A 356 12.07 -13.42 -1.20
N GLU A 357 12.40 -12.38 -1.96
CA GLU A 357 11.59 -11.18 -2.10
C GLU A 357 10.25 -11.42 -2.82
N LEU A 358 10.20 -12.30 -3.84
CA LEU A 358 8.96 -12.72 -4.49
C LEU A 358 8.01 -13.40 -3.48
N ASN A 359 8.56 -14.26 -2.61
CA ASN A 359 7.80 -14.92 -1.55
C ASN A 359 7.29 -13.90 -0.52
N LYS A 360 8.15 -12.95 -0.09
CA LYS A 360 7.76 -11.89 0.85
C LYS A 360 6.61 -11.05 0.33
N ASP A 361 6.61 -10.70 -0.97
CA ASP A 361 5.50 -9.94 -1.54
C ASP A 361 4.17 -10.68 -1.40
N TRP A 362 4.16 -11.97 -1.76
CA TRP A 362 2.95 -12.76 -1.70
C TRP A 362 2.48 -12.98 -0.25
N GLU A 363 3.39 -13.34 0.65
CA GLU A 363 3.12 -13.58 2.07
C GLU A 363 2.57 -12.34 2.79
N CYS A 364 2.94 -11.12 2.37
CA CYS A 364 2.35 -9.89 2.92
C CYS A 364 0.83 -9.80 2.72
N SER A 365 0.26 -10.55 1.77
CA SER A 365 -1.19 -10.68 1.63
C SER A 365 -1.82 -11.39 2.84
N GLY A 366 -1.06 -12.25 3.52
CA GLY A 366 -1.45 -12.89 4.78
C GLY A 366 -1.58 -11.92 5.95
N PHE A 367 -1.04 -10.70 5.85
CA PHE A 367 -1.30 -9.64 6.83
C PHE A 367 -2.75 -9.12 6.79
N THR A 368 -3.55 -9.58 5.82
CA THR A 368 -5.01 -9.30 5.74
C THR A 368 -5.85 -10.56 5.80
N ASN A 369 -5.23 -11.74 5.82
CA ASN A 369 -5.93 -13.01 5.71
C ASN A 369 -5.21 -14.11 6.54
N ALA A 370 -5.83 -14.47 7.66
CA ALA A 370 -5.36 -15.56 8.52
C ALA A 370 -5.95 -16.94 8.14
N GLY A 371 -6.73 -17.02 7.06
CA GLY A 371 -7.45 -18.21 6.64
C GLY A 371 -6.54 -19.43 6.48
N ASN A 372 -6.97 -20.58 7.00
CA ASN A 372 -6.14 -21.79 7.06
C ASN A 372 -5.72 -22.35 5.70
N TRP A 373 -6.48 -22.00 4.66
CA TRP A 373 -6.27 -22.38 3.27
C TRP A 373 -5.19 -21.56 2.55
N PHE A 374 -4.80 -20.39 3.10
CA PHE A 374 -3.86 -19.47 2.47
C PHE A 374 -2.41 -19.86 2.82
N ARG A 375 -1.87 -20.84 2.10
CA ARG A 375 -0.52 -21.40 2.33
C ARG A 375 0.22 -21.65 1.02
N HIS A 376 1.55 -21.65 1.09
CA HIS A 376 2.45 -21.88 -0.05
C HIS A 376 2.13 -23.18 -0.80
N GLU A 377 2.08 -24.29 -0.06
CA GLU A 377 1.90 -25.65 -0.58
C GLU A 377 0.68 -25.81 -1.47
N THR A 378 -0.43 -25.17 -1.09
CA THR A 378 -1.72 -25.31 -1.78
C THR A 378 -1.97 -24.21 -2.79
N LEU A 379 -1.21 -23.11 -2.78
CA LEU A 379 -1.45 -21.94 -3.62
C LEU A 379 -0.17 -21.49 -4.32
N PHE A 380 0.69 -20.72 -3.64
CA PHE A 380 1.82 -20.03 -4.27
C PHE A 380 2.76 -20.95 -5.05
N ASN A 381 3.01 -22.16 -4.54
CA ASN A 381 3.86 -23.15 -5.18
C ASN A 381 3.36 -23.56 -6.58
N GLN A 382 2.06 -23.46 -6.85
CA GLN A 382 1.51 -23.75 -8.18
C GLN A 382 2.05 -22.79 -9.26
N ILE A 383 2.45 -21.57 -8.90
CA ILE A 383 3.11 -20.65 -9.84
C ILE A 383 4.46 -21.22 -10.23
N TYR A 384 5.27 -21.61 -9.24
CA TYR A 384 6.55 -22.27 -9.46
C TYR A 384 6.41 -23.57 -10.24
N ASP A 385 5.38 -24.39 -9.98
CA ASP A 385 5.11 -25.63 -10.73
C ASP A 385 4.89 -25.36 -12.23
N VAL A 386 4.25 -24.24 -12.58
CA VAL A 386 4.08 -23.83 -13.99
C VAL A 386 5.39 -23.29 -14.55
N ILE A 387 6.03 -22.34 -13.85
CA ILE A 387 7.22 -21.64 -14.34
C ILE A 387 8.42 -22.59 -14.48
N ASN A 388 8.57 -23.58 -13.59
CA ASN A 388 9.65 -24.57 -13.65
C ASN A 388 9.59 -25.50 -14.87
N LYS A 389 8.50 -25.49 -15.65
CA LYS A 389 8.39 -26.23 -16.92
C LYS A 389 9.11 -25.51 -18.07
N TYR A 390 9.42 -24.23 -17.93
CA TYR A 390 10.08 -23.41 -18.94
C TYR A 390 11.61 -23.45 -18.79
N PRO A 391 12.38 -23.28 -19.88
CA PRO A 391 13.85 -23.27 -19.82
C PRO A 391 14.38 -22.02 -19.09
N GLY A 392 15.50 -22.16 -18.39
CA GLY A 392 16.20 -21.05 -17.71
C GLY A 392 16.95 -21.51 -16.46
N ALA A 393 18.05 -20.85 -16.14
CA ALA A 393 18.89 -21.19 -14.99
C ALA A 393 18.30 -20.71 -13.65
N ASN A 394 17.45 -19.67 -13.69
CA ASN A 394 16.84 -19.02 -12.53
C ASN A 394 15.37 -18.66 -12.83
N THR A 395 14.62 -18.27 -11.80
CA THR A 395 13.18 -17.92 -11.91
C THR A 395 12.93 -16.84 -12.97
N ARG A 396 13.78 -15.80 -13.04
CA ARG A 396 13.69 -14.74 -14.04
C ARG A 396 13.71 -15.28 -15.47
N GLU A 397 14.71 -16.10 -15.83
CA GLU A 397 14.84 -16.65 -17.19
C GLU A 397 13.65 -17.55 -17.56
N LYS A 398 13.17 -18.34 -16.59
CA LYS A 398 11.99 -19.19 -16.78
C LYS A 398 10.72 -18.36 -16.98
N VAL A 399 10.54 -17.29 -16.22
CA VAL A 399 9.44 -16.33 -16.40
C VAL A 399 9.56 -15.61 -17.73
N GLU A 400 10.76 -15.22 -18.14
CA GLU A 400 10.99 -14.60 -19.46
C GLU A 400 10.58 -15.55 -20.59
N ALA A 401 10.96 -16.83 -20.52
CA ALA A 401 10.54 -17.86 -21.48
C ALA A 401 9.01 -18.09 -21.45
N TYR A 402 8.39 -18.10 -20.28
CA TYR A 402 6.93 -18.18 -20.13
C TYR A 402 6.22 -16.99 -20.80
N LEU A 403 6.70 -15.77 -20.56
CA LEU A 403 6.10 -14.56 -21.12
C LEU A 403 6.27 -14.50 -22.64
N LYS A 404 7.40 -14.98 -23.17
CA LYS A 404 7.61 -15.17 -24.62
C LYS A 404 6.60 -16.13 -25.23
N ASP A 405 6.31 -17.22 -24.54
CA ASP A 405 5.26 -18.16 -24.94
C ASP A 405 3.83 -17.59 -24.79
N CYS A 406 3.64 -16.57 -23.94
CA CYS A 406 2.41 -15.76 -23.92
C CYS A 406 2.34 -14.74 -25.07
N GLY A 407 3.42 -14.55 -25.84
CA GLY A 407 3.50 -13.59 -26.95
C GLY A 407 4.12 -12.24 -26.58
N ILE A 408 4.83 -12.13 -25.44
CA ILE A 408 5.63 -10.95 -25.08
C ILE A 408 6.98 -11.02 -25.79
N THR A 409 7.33 -10.00 -26.57
CA THR A 409 8.57 -10.00 -27.35
C THR A 409 9.79 -9.59 -26.53
N ASP A 410 10.99 -9.80 -27.07
CA ASP A 410 12.23 -9.28 -26.48
C ASP A 410 12.22 -7.74 -26.37
N ASP A 411 11.67 -7.06 -27.37
CA ASP A 411 11.52 -5.60 -27.39
C ASP A 411 10.55 -5.12 -26.29
N ASP A 412 9.45 -5.85 -26.07
CA ASP A 412 8.51 -5.57 -24.98
C ASP A 412 9.20 -5.71 -23.61
N ILE A 413 9.99 -6.77 -23.42
CA ILE A 413 10.76 -7.00 -22.18
C ILE A 413 11.79 -5.88 -21.96
N ALA A 414 12.52 -5.50 -23.01
CA ALA A 414 13.50 -4.41 -22.95
C ALA A 414 12.81 -3.08 -22.60
N LYS A 415 11.66 -2.81 -23.20
CA LYS A 415 10.84 -1.62 -22.90
C LYS A 415 10.38 -1.62 -21.44
N LEU A 416 9.83 -2.72 -20.94
CA LEU A 416 9.40 -2.83 -19.54
C LEU A 416 10.56 -2.63 -18.57
N ARG A 417 11.72 -3.25 -18.83
CA ARG A 417 12.92 -3.04 -18.01
C ARG A 417 13.38 -1.58 -18.03
N GLY A 418 13.34 -0.91 -19.17
CA GLY A 418 13.68 0.52 -19.29
C GLY A 418 12.70 1.46 -18.57
N LEU A 419 11.43 1.06 -18.47
CA LEU A 419 10.39 1.80 -17.75
C LEU A 419 10.44 1.57 -16.24
N LEU A 420 10.65 0.33 -15.82
CA LEU A 420 10.44 -0.10 -14.44
C LEU A 420 11.71 -0.19 -13.61
N LEU A 421 12.90 -0.10 -14.19
CA LEU A 421 14.17 -0.13 -13.46
C LEU A 421 14.88 1.24 -13.48
N GLU A 422 15.57 1.57 -12.39
CA GLU A 422 16.44 2.74 -12.24
C GLU A 422 17.80 2.41 -11.62
#